data_AF-A0A1Q8V636-F1
#
_entry.id   AF-A0A1Q8V636-F1
#
_cell.length_a   1.000
_cell.length_b   1.000
_cell.length_c   1.000
_cell.angle_alpha   90.00
_cell.angle_beta   90.00
_cell.angle_gamma   90.00
#
_symmetry.space_group_name_H-M   'P 1'
#
loop_
_entity.id
_entity.type
_entity.pdbx_description
1 polymer ?
#
loop_
_entity_poly.entity_id
_entity_poly.type
_entity_poly.pdbx_seq_one_letter_code
_entity_poly.pdbx_strand_id
1 'polypeptide(L)'
;MSATTVGALVVSPHGNYVSLALQVTRKQEDEPQLTDQSSTVELASQQRGYVVVLDARTGKTVLTREVSGFILAQALTNDHLAVETARAYFPAGEGKGTITAFPLNGTSSPTTTPTDQWLVGAGDDSLLLSPQPRYPGMCSSPCGPFTLTRISTNGHKLATITHADRVYRGGWVERYKEPAPDGGDGEASAQAAREVVDVDTGAATDLNGDHAEETGLPTGPGLLVMRRPDPDKQSSPSVPVFWLSAADDGHPHTENLEQFTTK
;
A
#
# COMPACT_ATOMS: atom_id res chain seq x y z
N MET A 1 -11.20 -7.11 28.47
CA MET A 1 -10.46 -7.24 27.21
C MET A 1 -11.03 -6.20 26.26
N SER A 2 -10.26 -5.19 25.86
CA SER A 2 -10.70 -4.26 24.81
C SER A 2 -10.48 -4.94 23.47
N ALA A 3 -11.56 -5.31 22.79
CA ALA A 3 -11.53 -5.80 21.40
C ALA A 3 -11.43 -4.60 20.44
N THR A 4 -10.38 -3.80 20.58
CA THR A 4 -10.02 -2.79 19.59
C THR A 4 -9.19 -3.49 18.51
N THR A 5 -9.64 -3.44 17.26
CA THR A 5 -8.91 -3.95 16.09
C THR A 5 -7.60 -3.15 15.94
N VAL A 6 -6.51 -3.67 16.49
CA VAL A 6 -5.16 -3.17 16.23
C VAL A 6 -4.54 -4.12 15.21
N GLY A 7 -4.53 -3.70 13.95
CA GLY A 7 -3.83 -4.44 12.90
C GLY A 7 -4.16 -3.94 11.51
N ALA A 8 -3.14 -3.90 10.65
CA ALA A 8 -3.32 -3.70 9.22
C ALA A 8 -3.55 -5.07 8.55
N LEU A 9 -4.44 -5.11 7.57
CA LEU A 9 -4.63 -6.26 6.68
C LEU A 9 -4.20 -5.85 5.28
N VAL A 10 -3.30 -6.63 4.68
CA VAL A 10 -2.82 -6.41 3.30
C VAL A 10 -2.95 -7.68 2.50
N VAL A 11 -3.10 -7.53 1.19
CA VAL A 11 -3.32 -8.63 0.22
C VAL A 11 -2.24 -8.53 -0.85
N SER A 12 -1.68 -9.66 -1.29
CA SER A 12 -0.72 -9.71 -2.39
C SER A 12 -1.36 -9.28 -3.72
N PRO A 13 -0.62 -8.80 -4.71
CA PRO A 13 -1.18 -8.32 -5.98
C PRO A 13 -2.17 -9.29 -6.62
N HIS A 14 -1.82 -10.58 -6.73
CA HIS A 14 -2.70 -11.60 -7.31
C HIS A 14 -3.77 -12.14 -6.34
N GLY A 15 -3.90 -11.60 -5.13
CA GLY A 15 -4.88 -12.07 -4.15
C GLY A 15 -4.57 -13.41 -3.48
N ASN A 16 -3.42 -14.02 -3.76
CA ASN A 16 -3.07 -15.36 -3.25
C ASN A 16 -2.72 -15.38 -1.76
N TYR A 17 -2.26 -14.26 -1.19
CA TYR A 17 -1.84 -14.17 0.20
C TYR A 17 -2.49 -12.99 0.91
N VAL A 18 -2.75 -13.17 2.20
CA VAL A 18 -3.23 -12.13 3.11
C VAL A 18 -2.30 -12.08 4.31
N SER A 19 -1.92 -10.88 4.74
CA SER A 19 -1.09 -10.68 5.93
C SER A 19 -1.83 -9.89 7.00
N LEU A 20 -1.67 -10.31 8.25
CA LEU A 20 -2.12 -9.64 9.45
C LEU A 20 -0.92 -9.26 10.30
N ALA A 21 -0.85 -7.99 10.71
CA ALA A 21 0.15 -7.50 11.66
C ALA A 21 -0.54 -7.13 12.98
N LEU A 22 0.02 -7.61 14.08
CA LEU A 22 -0.43 -7.32 15.44
C LEU A 22 0.72 -6.67 16.21
N GLN A 23 0.48 -5.47 16.72
CA GLN A 23 1.45 -4.73 17.51
C GLN A 23 1.09 -4.84 19.00
N VAL A 24 2.02 -5.33 19.82
CA VAL A 24 1.83 -5.45 21.27
C VAL A 24 2.99 -4.80 22.04
N THR A 25 2.65 -4.10 23.11
CA THR A 25 3.63 -3.63 24.09
C THR A 25 3.89 -4.75 25.09
N ARG A 26 5.14 -5.21 25.21
CA ARG A 26 5.52 -6.11 26.30
C ARG A 26 5.45 -5.33 27.61
N LYS A 27 4.65 -5.82 28.56
CA LYS A 27 4.80 -5.50 29.98
C LYS A 27 5.65 -6.60 30.60
N GLN A 28 6.94 -6.37 30.73
CA GLN A 28 7.82 -7.27 31.48
C GLN A 28 7.89 -6.77 32.92
N GLU A 29 7.64 -7.64 33.90
CA GLU A 29 7.53 -7.26 35.32
C GLU A 29 8.82 -6.64 35.89
N ASP A 30 9.98 -6.96 35.29
CA ASP A 30 11.31 -6.48 35.69
C ASP A 30 11.82 -5.27 34.85
N GLU A 31 11.08 -4.80 33.85
CA GLU A 31 11.47 -3.60 33.11
C GLU A 31 10.89 -2.32 33.73
N PRO A 32 11.63 -1.20 33.71
CA PRO A 32 11.12 0.07 34.22
C PRO A 32 9.81 0.43 33.52
N GLN A 33 8.81 0.83 34.31
CA GLN A 33 7.55 1.32 33.78
C GLN A 33 7.84 2.56 32.92
N LEU A 34 7.58 2.46 31.61
CA LEU A 34 7.64 3.62 30.74
C LEU A 34 6.55 4.60 31.15
N THR A 35 6.92 5.87 31.18
CA THR A 35 6.03 6.98 31.54
C THR A 35 5.75 7.79 30.29
N ASP A 36 4.84 8.77 30.41
CA ASP A 36 4.59 9.73 29.33
C ASP A 36 5.83 10.59 28.97
N GLN A 37 6.92 10.51 29.76
CA GLN A 37 8.21 11.15 29.48
C GLN A 37 9.22 10.24 28.79
N SER A 38 8.91 8.96 28.59
CA SER A 38 9.81 8.03 27.91
C SER A 38 10.02 8.44 26.47
N SER A 39 11.27 8.35 26.00
CA SER A 39 11.59 8.60 24.60
C SER A 39 10.89 7.58 23.70
N THR A 40 10.62 7.96 22.45
CA THR A 40 10.05 7.05 21.45
C THR A 40 10.91 5.80 21.25
N VAL A 41 12.24 5.93 21.40
CA VAL A 41 13.19 4.81 21.32
C VAL A 41 12.99 3.80 22.46
N GLU A 42 12.77 4.27 23.69
CA GLU A 42 12.45 3.40 24.83
C GLU A 42 11.07 2.75 24.68
N LEU A 43 10.08 3.50 24.18
CA LEU A 43 8.77 2.94 23.85
C LEU A 43 8.91 1.83 22.79
N ALA A 44 9.71 2.06 21.75
CA ALA A 44 9.95 1.09 20.68
C ALA A 44 10.66 -0.18 21.18
N SER A 45 11.56 -0.11 22.17
CA SER A 45 12.26 -1.31 22.66
C SER A 45 11.31 -2.29 23.36
N GLN A 46 10.20 -1.81 23.92
CA GLN A 46 9.15 -2.64 24.51
C GLN A 46 8.13 -3.15 23.49
N GLN A 47 8.21 -2.70 22.24
CA GLN A 47 7.30 -3.14 21.20
C GLN A 47 7.72 -4.49 20.60
N ARG A 48 6.75 -5.39 20.50
CA ARG A 48 6.82 -6.60 19.69
C ARG A 48 5.67 -6.63 18.70
N GLY A 49 6.01 -6.88 17.45
CA GLY A 49 5.07 -7.11 16.39
C GLY A 49 5.00 -8.59 16.06
N TYR A 50 3.81 -9.10 15.77
CA TYR A 50 3.59 -10.43 15.23
C TYR A 50 2.94 -10.30 13.87
N VAL A 51 3.59 -10.84 12.84
CA VAL A 51 3.05 -10.86 11.48
C VAL A 51 2.78 -12.30 11.05
N VAL A 52 1.62 -12.50 10.43
CA VAL A 52 1.16 -13.81 9.94
C VAL A 52 0.70 -13.65 8.50
N VAL A 53 1.21 -14.51 7.61
CA VAL A 53 0.74 -14.61 6.22
C VAL A 53 -0.03 -15.90 6.05
N LEU A 54 -1.22 -15.78 5.46
CA LEU A 54 -2.09 -16.89 5.11
C LEU A 54 -2.19 -17.02 3.59
N ASP A 55 -2.21 -18.25 3.10
CA ASP A 55 -2.71 -18.57 1.76
C ASP A 55 -4.22 -18.27 1.73
N ALA A 56 -4.63 -17.33 0.89
CA ALA A 56 -6.00 -16.80 0.87
C ALA A 56 -7.05 -17.84 0.47
N ARG A 57 -6.65 -18.84 -0.32
CA ARG A 57 -7.55 -19.89 -0.82
C ARG A 57 -7.79 -20.99 0.20
N THR A 58 -6.76 -21.37 0.94
CA THR A 58 -6.78 -22.51 1.87
C THR A 58 -6.87 -22.11 3.34
N GLY A 59 -6.57 -20.84 3.65
CA GLY A 59 -6.47 -20.33 5.01
C GLY A 59 -5.24 -20.83 5.79
N LYS A 60 -4.33 -21.57 5.15
CA LYS A 60 -3.14 -22.11 5.82
C LYS A 60 -2.10 -21.02 6.05
N THR A 61 -1.45 -21.06 7.20
CA THR A 61 -0.31 -20.18 7.50
C THR A 61 0.91 -20.56 6.67
N VAL A 62 1.46 -19.57 5.97
CA VAL A 62 2.66 -19.67 5.12
C VAL A 62 3.88 -19.08 5.82
N LEU A 63 3.66 -18.02 6.62
CA LEU A 63 4.73 -17.34 7.36
C LEU A 63 4.21 -16.85 8.70
N THR A 64 5.01 -17.04 9.75
CA THR A 64 4.83 -16.38 11.05
C THR A 64 6.15 -15.78 11.49
N ARG A 65 6.16 -14.50 11.85
CA ARG A 65 7.36 -13.81 12.36
C ARG A 65 7.03 -12.91 13.53
N GLU A 66 7.95 -12.87 14.49
CA GLU A 66 8.02 -11.83 15.51
C GLU A 66 9.03 -10.77 15.03
N VAL A 67 8.67 -9.51 15.14
CA VAL A 67 9.51 -8.34 14.83
C VAL A 67 9.61 -7.43 16.05
N SER A 68 10.69 -6.68 16.14
CA SER A 68 10.92 -5.73 17.26
C SER A 68 10.76 -4.30 16.78
N GLY A 69 10.36 -3.39 17.68
CA GLY A 69 10.11 -1.99 17.33
C GLY A 69 8.66 -1.73 16.90
N PHE A 70 8.38 -0.49 16.53
CA PHE A 70 7.09 -0.12 15.97
C PHE A 70 6.98 -0.69 14.56
N ILE A 71 5.94 -1.48 14.26
CA ILE A 71 5.54 -1.72 12.87
C ILE A 71 4.90 -0.44 12.35
N LEU A 72 5.51 0.17 11.33
CA LEU A 72 4.96 1.33 10.64
C LEU A 72 4.02 0.92 9.51
N ALA A 73 4.41 -0.10 8.75
CA ALA A 73 3.66 -0.61 7.62
C ALA A 73 4.03 -2.06 7.29
N GLN A 74 3.21 -2.68 6.46
CA GLN A 74 3.51 -3.94 5.80
C GLN A 74 2.99 -3.90 4.36
N ALA A 75 3.62 -4.69 3.49
CA ALA A 75 3.16 -4.91 2.12
C ALA A 75 3.45 -6.36 1.72
N LEU A 76 2.62 -6.90 0.82
CA LEU A 76 2.83 -8.21 0.21
C LEU A 76 3.17 -8.00 -1.26
N THR A 77 4.27 -8.64 -1.70
CA THR A 77 4.44 -9.01 -3.10
C THR A 77 3.78 -10.38 -3.31
N ASN A 78 3.89 -10.98 -4.49
CA ASN A 78 3.37 -12.34 -4.70
C ASN A 78 4.25 -13.44 -4.07
N ASP A 79 5.42 -13.09 -3.54
CA ASP A 79 6.42 -14.05 -3.04
C ASP A 79 7.15 -13.61 -1.76
N HIS A 80 6.91 -12.38 -1.26
CA HIS A 80 7.49 -11.84 -0.03
C HIS A 80 6.46 -11.08 0.82
N LEU A 81 6.65 -11.14 2.13
CA LEU A 81 6.11 -10.15 3.07
C LEU A 81 7.19 -9.12 3.37
N ALA A 82 6.93 -7.84 3.10
CA ALA A 82 7.75 -6.74 3.58
C ALA A 82 7.13 -6.14 4.85
N VAL A 83 7.94 -5.99 5.91
CA VAL A 83 7.54 -5.32 7.15
C VAL A 83 8.47 -4.13 7.39
N GLU A 84 7.90 -2.94 7.51
CA GLU A 84 8.61 -1.73 7.89
C GLU A 84 8.54 -1.55 9.42
N THR A 85 9.71 -1.50 10.05
CA THR A 85 9.86 -1.25 11.49
C THR A 85 10.69 -0.02 11.77
N ALA A 86 10.42 0.66 12.89
CA ALA A 86 11.18 1.80 13.34
C ALA A 86 11.27 1.91 14.87
N ARG A 87 12.18 2.77 15.32
CA ARG A 87 12.38 3.18 16.72
C ARG A 87 11.57 4.41 17.12
N ALA A 88 10.80 4.96 16.18
CA ALA A 88 9.86 6.05 16.40
C ALA A 88 8.63 5.83 15.50
N TYR A 89 7.63 6.69 15.61
CA TYR A 89 6.41 6.65 14.78
C TYR A 89 6.61 7.15 13.35
N PHE A 90 7.85 7.17 12.84
CA PHE A 90 8.23 7.59 11.50
C PHE A 90 9.56 6.90 11.12
N PRO A 91 9.86 6.69 9.83
CA PRO A 91 11.06 5.95 9.43
C PRO A 91 12.34 6.81 9.42
N ALA A 92 12.22 8.10 9.08
CA ALA A 92 13.37 9.00 8.96
C ALA A 92 14.06 9.34 10.31
N GLY A 93 15.27 9.90 10.24
CA GLY A 93 15.94 10.51 11.40
C GLY A 93 16.17 9.54 12.57
N GLU A 94 15.56 9.85 13.73
CA GLU A 94 15.58 9.01 14.95
C GLU A 94 14.81 7.70 14.79
N GLY A 95 13.88 7.65 13.83
CA GLY A 95 13.12 6.46 13.49
C GLY A 95 13.99 5.28 13.09
N LYS A 96 15.10 5.54 12.37
CA LYS A 96 16.02 4.50 11.87
C LYS A 96 15.25 3.35 11.20
N GLY A 97 14.32 3.71 10.30
CA GLY A 97 13.43 2.80 9.63
C GLY A 97 14.18 1.68 8.90
N THR A 98 13.61 0.48 8.94
CA THR A 98 14.11 -0.68 8.22
C THR A 98 12.94 -1.43 7.61
N ILE A 99 13.13 -1.89 6.38
CA ILE A 99 12.23 -2.84 5.73
C ILE A 99 12.90 -4.20 5.78
N THR A 100 12.20 -5.19 6.35
CA THR A 100 12.62 -6.60 6.27
C THR A 100 11.66 -7.35 5.36
N ALA A 101 12.19 -7.85 4.24
CA ALA A 101 11.47 -8.69 3.29
C ALA A 101 11.69 -10.17 3.63
N PHE A 102 10.60 -10.86 3.96
CA PHE A 102 10.55 -12.27 4.30
C PHE A 102 10.03 -13.07 3.10
N PRO A 103 10.85 -13.94 2.49
CA PRO A 103 10.40 -14.84 1.43
C PRO A 103 9.31 -15.78 1.92
N LEU A 104 8.26 -15.97 1.11
CA LEU A 104 7.14 -16.88 1.40
C LEU A 104 7.45 -18.34 1.05
N ASN A 105 8.59 -18.60 0.39
CA ASN A 105 9.02 -19.96 0.03
C ASN A 105 9.50 -20.81 1.23
N GLY A 106 9.69 -20.20 2.40
CA GLY A 106 10.10 -20.88 3.63
C GLY A 106 11.57 -21.33 3.70
N THR A 107 12.35 -21.22 2.61
CA THR A 107 13.73 -21.69 2.53
C THR A 107 14.76 -20.58 2.44
N SER A 108 14.39 -19.44 1.85
CA SER A 108 15.30 -18.31 1.65
C SER A 108 15.40 -17.43 2.91
N SER A 109 16.58 -16.87 3.14
CA SER A 109 16.80 -15.91 4.24
C SER A 109 16.10 -14.57 3.96
N PRO A 110 15.60 -13.88 4.99
CA PRO A 110 15.09 -12.52 4.86
C PRO A 110 16.19 -11.53 4.45
N THR A 111 15.79 -10.47 3.75
CA THR A 111 16.68 -9.32 3.45
C THR A 111 16.21 -8.10 4.23
N THR A 112 17.14 -7.33 4.77
CA THR A 112 16.84 -6.09 5.51
C THR A 112 17.52 -4.90 4.85
N THR A 113 16.76 -3.84 4.60
CA THR A 113 17.23 -2.61 3.99
C THR A 113 16.84 -1.42 4.86
N PRO A 114 17.75 -0.49 5.18
CA PRO A 114 17.40 0.75 5.87
C PRO A 114 16.56 1.65 4.95
N THR A 115 15.62 2.40 5.53
CA THR A 115 14.78 3.37 4.80
C THR A 115 14.51 4.61 5.66
N ASP A 116 14.44 5.76 5.02
CA ASP A 116 13.89 7.00 5.56
C ASP A 116 12.53 7.36 4.93
N GLN A 117 12.06 6.54 3.99
CA GLN A 117 10.78 6.66 3.30
C GLN A 117 9.78 5.64 3.83
N TRP A 118 8.49 5.98 3.78
CA TRP A 118 7.36 5.16 4.19
C TRP A 118 7.07 4.05 3.18
N LEU A 119 6.89 2.82 3.63
CA LEU A 119 6.36 1.74 2.80
C LEU A 119 4.85 1.95 2.58
N VAL A 120 4.44 2.17 1.33
CA VAL A 120 3.05 2.55 0.98
C VAL A 120 2.34 1.58 0.05
N GLY A 121 3.04 0.59 -0.51
CA GLY A 121 2.46 -0.42 -1.37
C GLY A 121 3.50 -1.38 -1.93
N ALA A 122 3.03 -2.27 -2.80
CA ALA A 122 3.85 -3.27 -3.48
C ALA A 122 3.22 -3.63 -4.84
N GLY A 123 4.09 -4.03 -5.76
CA GLY A 123 3.74 -4.76 -6.98
C GLY A 123 4.10 -6.24 -6.82
N ASP A 124 4.26 -6.94 -7.95
CA ASP A 124 4.49 -8.38 -8.03
C ASP A 124 5.76 -8.86 -7.33
N ASP A 125 6.84 -8.10 -7.47
CA ASP A 125 8.17 -8.38 -6.93
C ASP A 125 8.87 -7.13 -6.34
N SER A 126 8.10 -6.04 -6.19
CA SER A 126 8.61 -4.72 -5.90
C SER A 126 7.81 -4.02 -4.78
N LEU A 127 8.46 -3.07 -4.11
CA LEU A 127 7.89 -2.26 -3.04
C LEU A 127 7.87 -0.79 -3.45
N LEU A 128 6.86 -0.06 -2.98
CA LEU A 128 6.68 1.36 -3.23
C LEU A 128 6.94 2.15 -1.95
N LEU A 129 7.87 3.10 -2.02
CA LEU A 129 8.24 3.98 -0.92
C LEU A 129 7.84 5.42 -1.22
N SER A 130 7.35 6.11 -0.19
CA SER A 130 6.90 7.50 -0.26
C SER A 130 7.66 8.39 0.73
N PRO A 131 7.96 9.65 0.40
CA PRO A 131 8.49 10.61 1.37
C PRO A 131 7.47 10.98 2.46
N GLN A 132 6.18 10.66 2.27
CA GLN A 132 5.09 10.99 3.20
C GLN A 132 4.25 9.75 3.53
N PRO A 133 3.65 9.66 4.74
CA PRO A 133 2.78 8.56 5.10
C PRO A 133 1.47 8.61 4.32
N ARG A 134 0.82 7.44 4.13
CA ARG A 134 -0.40 7.32 3.31
C ARG A 134 -1.71 7.37 4.10
N TYR A 135 -1.66 7.41 5.43
CA TYR A 135 -2.89 7.40 6.25
C TYR A 135 -3.58 8.78 6.23
N PRO A 136 -4.90 8.85 5.99
CA PRO A 136 -5.67 10.09 6.09
C PRO A 136 -5.43 10.76 7.45
N GLY A 137 -4.98 12.02 7.43
CA GLY A 137 -4.62 12.78 8.64
C GLY A 137 -3.15 12.69 9.06
N MET A 138 -2.31 11.89 8.39
CA MET A 138 -0.86 11.83 8.63
C MET A 138 -0.03 12.53 7.53
N CYS A 139 -0.63 12.86 6.40
CA CYS A 139 -0.05 13.70 5.36
C CYS A 139 -0.65 15.12 5.42
N SER A 140 0.12 16.12 5.01
CA SER A 140 -0.39 17.49 4.87
C SER A 140 -1.46 17.50 3.79
N SER A 141 -2.68 17.98 4.03
CA SER A 141 -3.64 18.23 2.94
C SER A 141 -3.17 19.47 2.20
N PRO A 142 -2.92 19.40 0.89
CA PRO A 142 -3.11 18.27 -0.02
C PRO A 142 -1.94 17.27 0.00
N CYS A 143 -2.26 15.98 0.03
CA CYS A 143 -1.28 14.91 0.23
C CYS A 143 -0.49 14.54 -1.02
N GLY A 144 -0.52 15.34 -2.09
CA GLY A 144 0.17 15.08 -3.35
C GLY A 144 0.12 16.28 -4.32
N PRO A 145 0.68 16.15 -5.54
CA PRO A 145 1.41 14.99 -6.03
C PRO A 145 2.74 14.76 -5.31
N PHE A 146 3.18 13.50 -5.22
CA PHE A 146 4.50 13.13 -4.70
C PHE A 146 5.24 12.19 -5.64
N THR A 147 6.52 12.00 -5.33
CA THR A 147 7.40 11.08 -6.05
C THR A 147 7.57 9.80 -5.25
N LEU A 148 7.20 8.67 -5.85
CA LEU A 148 7.41 7.34 -5.29
C LEU A 148 8.74 6.76 -5.75
N THR A 149 9.42 6.06 -4.84
CA THR A 149 10.57 5.21 -5.16
C THR A 149 10.10 3.77 -5.25
N ARG A 150 10.30 3.12 -6.39
CA ARG A 150 10.10 1.67 -6.54
C ARG A 150 11.41 0.95 -6.24
N ILE A 151 11.41 0.03 -5.30
CA ILE A 151 12.56 -0.82 -4.96
C ILE A 151 12.19 -2.30 -5.13
N SER A 152 13.18 -3.17 -5.32
CA SER A 152 12.97 -4.62 -5.20
C SER A 152 12.96 -5.04 -3.72
N THR A 153 12.54 -6.27 -3.45
CA THR A 153 12.52 -6.86 -2.10
C THR A 153 13.90 -6.98 -1.44
N ASN A 154 14.99 -6.87 -2.20
CA ASN A 154 16.36 -6.81 -1.67
C ASN A 154 16.87 -5.39 -1.41
N GLY A 155 16.05 -4.36 -1.67
CA GLY A 155 16.39 -2.96 -1.44
C GLY A 155 17.00 -2.22 -2.62
N HIS A 156 17.16 -2.84 -3.79
CA HIS A 156 17.71 -2.16 -4.95
C HIS A 156 16.65 -1.24 -5.56
N LYS A 157 17.02 0.02 -5.82
CA LYS A 157 16.16 0.97 -6.54
C LYS A 157 15.92 0.49 -7.97
N LEU A 158 14.65 0.40 -8.36
CA LEU A 158 14.20 -0.01 -9.68
C LEU A 158 13.79 1.20 -10.52
N ALA A 159 12.94 2.08 -9.96
CA ALA A 159 12.39 3.21 -10.70
C ALA A 159 11.95 4.35 -9.77
N THR A 160 11.59 5.46 -10.40
CA THR A 160 10.91 6.60 -9.76
C THR A 160 9.57 6.80 -10.49
N ILE A 161 8.47 6.93 -9.75
CA ILE A 161 7.16 7.26 -10.29
C ILE A 161 6.82 8.68 -9.83
N THR A 162 6.78 9.63 -10.77
CA THR A 162 6.48 11.03 -10.49
C THR A 162 4.98 11.29 -10.50
N HIS A 163 4.58 12.40 -9.89
CA HIS A 163 3.22 12.92 -9.87
C HIS A 163 2.16 11.97 -9.29
N ALA A 164 2.57 11.05 -8.41
CA ALA A 164 1.66 10.08 -7.80
C ALA A 164 0.67 10.78 -6.88
N ASP A 165 -0.60 10.33 -6.95
CA ASP A 165 -1.71 10.80 -6.14
C ASP A 165 -2.25 9.65 -5.26
N ARG A 166 -2.41 8.45 -5.83
CA ARG A 166 -2.85 7.24 -5.12
C ARG A 166 -2.01 6.02 -5.46
N VAL A 167 -1.92 5.11 -4.50
CA VAL A 167 -1.37 3.77 -4.65
C VAL A 167 -2.50 2.76 -4.44
N TYR A 168 -2.84 1.98 -5.44
CA TYR A 168 -3.88 0.96 -5.30
C TYR A 168 -3.27 -0.39 -4.91
N ARG A 169 -4.09 -1.21 -4.24
CA ARG A 169 -3.85 -2.66 -4.11
C ARG A 169 -3.72 -3.26 -5.51
N GLY A 170 -2.89 -4.29 -5.66
CA GLY A 170 -2.66 -4.91 -6.97
C GLY A 170 -1.51 -4.31 -7.78
N GLY A 171 -0.75 -3.35 -7.22
CA GLY A 171 0.44 -2.84 -7.89
C GLY A 171 0.16 -1.70 -8.88
N TRP A 172 -0.80 -0.82 -8.59
CA TRP A 172 -1.04 0.36 -9.42
C TRP A 172 -0.81 1.68 -8.71
N VAL A 173 -0.47 2.70 -9.49
CA VAL A 173 -0.36 4.08 -9.04
C VAL A 173 -1.21 4.97 -9.94
N GLU A 174 -2.16 5.70 -9.35
CA GLU A 174 -2.78 6.85 -10.03
C GLU A 174 -1.81 8.03 -9.94
N ARG A 175 -1.54 8.65 -11.08
CA ARG A 175 -0.72 9.86 -11.15
C ARG A 175 -1.32 10.90 -12.08
N TYR A 176 -0.93 12.15 -11.87
CA TYR A 176 -1.22 13.22 -12.82
C TYR A 176 -0.34 13.08 -14.06
N LYS A 177 -0.94 13.31 -15.22
CA LYS A 177 -0.22 13.50 -16.48
C LYS A 177 0.38 14.90 -16.49
N GLU A 178 1.45 15.06 -17.27
CA GLU A 178 2.08 16.37 -17.42
C GLU A 178 1.21 17.31 -18.29
N PRO A 179 1.05 18.59 -17.90
CA PRO A 179 1.61 19.22 -16.69
C PRO A 179 0.85 18.83 -15.42
N ALA A 180 1.57 18.35 -14.41
CA ALA A 180 0.97 18.07 -13.10
C ALA A 180 0.59 19.36 -12.35
N PRO A 181 -0.49 19.37 -11.54
CA PRO A 181 -0.84 20.54 -10.74
C PRO A 181 0.18 20.76 -9.62
N ASP A 182 0.28 22.00 -9.13
CA ASP A 182 1.17 22.41 -8.02
C ASP A 182 0.78 21.82 -6.65
N GLY A 183 -0.11 20.83 -6.64
CA GLY A 183 -0.54 20.07 -5.46
C GLY A 183 -1.76 20.59 -4.74
N GLY A 184 -2.24 21.81 -4.99
CA GLY A 184 -3.44 22.35 -4.31
C GLY A 184 -4.73 21.54 -4.52
N ASP A 185 -5.61 21.49 -3.51
CA ASP A 185 -7.00 20.97 -3.59
C ASP A 185 -7.94 21.91 -4.39
N GLY A 186 -7.42 22.54 -5.46
CA GLY A 186 -8.13 23.52 -6.27
C GLY A 186 -8.73 22.94 -7.55
N GLU A 187 -9.49 23.77 -8.26
CA GLU A 187 -10.14 23.42 -9.53
C GLU A 187 -9.15 22.87 -10.58
N ALA A 188 -7.92 23.41 -10.61
CA ALA A 188 -6.86 22.91 -11.48
C ALA A 188 -6.46 21.45 -11.21
N SER A 189 -6.47 21.01 -9.94
CA SER A 189 -6.16 19.62 -9.57
C SER A 189 -7.33 18.68 -9.88
N ALA A 190 -8.56 19.16 -9.72
CA ALA A 190 -9.77 18.41 -10.08
C ALA A 190 -9.89 18.19 -11.61
N GLN A 191 -9.41 19.14 -12.42
CA GLN A 191 -9.46 19.09 -13.89
C GLN A 191 -8.19 18.48 -14.52
N ALA A 192 -7.15 18.23 -13.74
CA ALA A 192 -5.89 17.71 -14.25
C ALA A 192 -6.08 16.29 -14.80
N ALA A 193 -5.48 16.03 -15.97
CA ALA A 193 -5.53 14.71 -16.58
C ALA A 193 -4.77 13.69 -15.72
N ARG A 194 -5.33 12.49 -15.57
CA ARG A 194 -4.79 11.43 -14.72
C ARG A 194 -4.70 10.13 -15.47
N GLU A 195 -3.77 9.29 -15.06
CA GLU A 195 -3.60 7.94 -15.57
C GLU A 195 -3.30 6.97 -14.42
N VAL A 196 -3.64 5.72 -14.64
CA VAL A 196 -3.26 4.61 -13.76
C VAL A 196 -2.09 3.88 -14.39
N VAL A 197 -1.02 3.70 -13.62
CA VAL A 197 0.21 3.05 -14.04
C VAL A 197 0.37 1.74 -13.28
N ASP A 198 0.54 0.65 -14.03
CA ASP A 198 1.02 -0.62 -13.51
C ASP A 198 2.50 -0.48 -13.12
N VAL A 199 2.83 -0.74 -11.86
CA VAL A 199 4.18 -0.47 -11.35
C VAL A 199 5.23 -1.44 -11.85
N ASP A 200 4.81 -2.63 -12.27
CA ASP A 200 5.70 -3.72 -12.67
C ASP A 200 6.02 -3.65 -14.17
N THR A 201 5.03 -3.40 -15.01
CA THR A 201 5.18 -3.26 -16.47
C THR A 201 5.44 -1.83 -16.92
N GLY A 202 4.99 -0.83 -16.14
CA GLY A 202 4.98 0.57 -16.53
C GLY A 202 3.87 0.94 -17.53
N ALA A 203 2.96 0.00 -17.84
CA ALA A 203 1.80 0.27 -18.68
C ALA A 203 0.93 1.35 -18.03
N ALA A 204 0.53 2.35 -18.82
CA ALA A 204 -0.25 3.49 -18.34
C ALA A 204 -1.58 3.56 -19.09
N THR A 205 -2.67 3.66 -18.32
CA THR A 205 -4.03 3.78 -18.85
C THR A 205 -4.60 5.14 -18.47
N ASP A 206 -4.94 5.94 -19.47
CA ASP A 206 -5.56 7.25 -19.28
C ASP A 206 -6.97 7.09 -18.69
N LEU A 207 -7.26 7.82 -17.61
CA LEU A 207 -8.58 7.81 -17.00
C LEU A 207 -9.59 8.66 -17.78
N ASN A 208 -9.17 9.60 -18.63
CA ASN A 208 -10.06 10.45 -19.43
C ASN A 208 -11.15 11.18 -18.62
N GLY A 209 -10.84 11.53 -17.37
CA GLY A 209 -11.79 12.14 -16.43
C GLY A 209 -12.70 11.14 -15.69
N ASP A 210 -12.59 9.84 -15.98
CA ASP A 210 -13.22 8.76 -15.22
C ASP A 210 -12.46 8.50 -13.91
N HIS A 211 -13.04 7.70 -13.04
CA HIS A 211 -12.47 7.39 -11.72
C HIS A 211 -12.19 5.89 -11.58
N ALA A 212 -11.02 5.55 -11.06
CA ALA A 212 -10.67 4.17 -10.73
C ALA A 212 -11.10 3.84 -9.30
N GLU A 213 -11.71 2.67 -9.12
CA GLU A 213 -12.08 2.11 -7.82
C GLU A 213 -11.52 0.69 -7.68
N GLU A 214 -11.01 0.35 -6.51
CA GLU A 214 -10.55 -1.01 -6.23
C GLU A 214 -11.73 -1.98 -6.20
N THR A 215 -11.63 -3.07 -6.96
CA THR A 215 -12.65 -4.09 -7.06
C THR A 215 -12.06 -5.50 -6.94
N GLY A 216 -12.92 -6.47 -6.71
CA GLY A 216 -12.59 -7.89 -6.83
C GLY A 216 -12.95 -8.41 -8.22
N LEU A 217 -12.02 -9.09 -8.87
CA LEU A 217 -12.19 -9.75 -10.15
C LEU A 217 -12.06 -11.28 -9.97
N PRO A 218 -12.54 -12.08 -10.94
CA PRO A 218 -12.30 -13.53 -10.92
C PRO A 218 -10.81 -13.92 -10.86
N THR A 219 -9.93 -13.06 -11.36
CA THR A 219 -8.47 -13.23 -11.37
C THR A 219 -7.77 -12.70 -10.12
N GLY A 220 -8.48 -12.04 -9.21
CA GLY A 220 -7.91 -11.45 -8.00
C GLY A 220 -8.29 -9.96 -7.84
N PRO A 221 -7.49 -9.18 -7.10
CA PRO A 221 -7.63 -7.73 -7.04
C PRO A 221 -7.59 -7.07 -8.44
N GLY A 222 -8.38 -6.01 -8.59
CA GLY A 222 -8.47 -5.24 -9.83
C GLY A 222 -8.87 -3.79 -9.59
N LEU A 223 -8.84 -3.01 -10.67
CA LEU A 223 -9.42 -1.69 -10.72
C LEU A 223 -10.61 -1.68 -11.67
N LEU A 224 -11.72 -1.11 -11.23
CA LEU A 224 -12.87 -0.80 -12.07
C LEU A 224 -12.85 0.68 -12.39
N VAL A 225 -12.85 1.03 -13.67
CA VAL A 225 -12.93 2.42 -14.11
C VAL A 225 -14.38 2.76 -14.39
N MET A 226 -14.85 3.79 -13.71
CA MET A 226 -16.24 4.21 -13.64
C MET A 226 -16.38 5.63 -14.19
N ARG A 227 -17.37 5.81 -15.07
CA ARG A 227 -17.75 7.12 -15.61
C ARG A 227 -18.99 7.64 -14.93
N ARG A 228 -19.01 8.94 -14.61
CA ARG A 228 -20.25 9.67 -14.33
C ARG A 228 -20.71 10.39 -15.60
N PRO A 229 -21.82 9.98 -16.23
CA PRO A 229 -22.29 10.62 -17.46
C PRO A 229 -22.64 12.10 -17.28
N ASP A 230 -23.16 12.46 -16.12
CA ASP A 230 -23.51 13.83 -15.74
C ASP A 230 -22.84 14.17 -14.40
N PRO A 231 -21.61 14.71 -14.41
CA PRO A 231 -20.86 15.01 -13.20
C PRO A 231 -21.46 16.16 -12.39
N ASP A 232 -22.22 17.06 -13.02
CA ASP A 232 -22.90 18.18 -12.36
C ASP A 232 -24.12 17.70 -11.56
N LYS A 233 -24.69 16.57 -11.94
CA LYS A 233 -25.78 15.92 -11.23
C LYS A 233 -25.25 14.88 -10.24
N GLN A 234 -25.21 15.23 -8.96
CA GLN A 234 -24.82 14.29 -7.88
C GLN A 234 -25.59 12.96 -7.87
N SER A 235 -26.81 12.92 -8.43
CA SER A 235 -27.63 11.70 -8.53
C SER A 235 -27.34 10.86 -9.78
N SER A 236 -26.45 11.27 -10.67
CA SER A 236 -26.07 10.49 -11.83
C SER A 236 -25.35 9.21 -11.38
N PRO A 237 -25.89 8.02 -11.70
CA PRO A 237 -25.21 6.77 -11.35
C PRO A 237 -23.89 6.67 -12.14
N SER A 238 -22.83 6.24 -11.46
CA SER A 238 -21.60 5.86 -12.14
C SER A 238 -21.83 4.57 -12.95
N VAL A 239 -21.26 4.50 -14.15
CA VAL A 239 -21.34 3.31 -15.02
C VAL A 239 -19.94 2.74 -15.28
N PRO A 240 -19.78 1.41 -15.31
CA PRO A 240 -18.48 0.79 -15.61
C PRO A 240 -18.09 1.01 -17.07
N VAL A 241 -16.82 1.32 -17.30
CA VAL A 241 -16.24 1.57 -18.63
C VAL A 241 -15.29 0.46 -19.04
N PHE A 242 -14.37 0.10 -18.14
CA PHE A 242 -13.43 -1.01 -18.29
C PHE A 242 -12.92 -1.42 -16.91
N TRP A 243 -12.24 -2.56 -16.84
CA TRP A 243 -11.52 -3.00 -15.66
C TRP A 243 -10.06 -3.36 -15.99
N LEU A 244 -9.20 -3.33 -14.97
CA LEU A 244 -7.78 -3.70 -15.02
C LEU A 244 -7.54 -4.80 -13.99
N SER A 245 -6.79 -5.83 -14.34
CA SER A 245 -6.54 -6.98 -13.46
C SER A 245 -5.08 -7.04 -13.04
N ALA A 246 -4.84 -7.34 -11.76
CA ALA A 246 -3.48 -7.39 -11.20
C ALA A 246 -2.71 -8.60 -11.68
N ALA A 247 -3.38 -9.55 -12.34
CA ALA A 247 -2.83 -10.85 -12.71
C ALA A 247 -2.49 -10.96 -14.21
N ASP A 248 -2.58 -9.87 -14.96
CA ASP A 248 -2.21 -9.78 -16.38
C ASP A 248 -1.30 -8.57 -16.64
N ASP A 249 -1.20 -8.12 -17.88
CA ASP A 249 -0.32 -7.03 -18.31
C ASP A 249 -0.90 -5.63 -18.07
N GLY A 250 -2.00 -5.53 -17.31
CA GLY A 250 -2.61 -4.25 -16.93
C GLY A 250 -3.32 -3.56 -18.09
N HIS A 251 -3.71 -4.31 -19.13
CA HIS A 251 -4.49 -3.75 -20.23
C HIS A 251 -5.97 -3.53 -19.84
N PRO A 252 -6.67 -2.57 -20.47
CA PRO A 252 -8.10 -2.37 -20.27
C PRO A 252 -8.96 -3.51 -20.83
N HIS A 253 -9.82 -4.06 -19.98
CA HIS A 253 -10.83 -5.05 -20.34
C HIS A 253 -12.22 -4.40 -20.41
N THR A 254 -12.95 -4.65 -21.50
CA THR A 254 -14.29 -4.07 -21.75
C THR A 254 -15.40 -5.11 -21.81
N GLU A 255 -15.04 -6.38 -21.74
CA GLU A 255 -15.94 -7.51 -21.62
C GLU A 255 -16.48 -7.66 -20.20
N ASN A 256 -17.64 -8.32 -20.10
CA ASN A 256 -18.30 -8.70 -18.84
C ASN A 256 -18.57 -7.54 -17.87
N LEU A 257 -18.74 -6.30 -18.36
CA LEU A 257 -19.00 -5.14 -17.51
C LEU A 257 -20.35 -5.23 -16.77
N GLU A 258 -21.29 -6.01 -17.30
CA GLU A 258 -22.58 -6.27 -16.68
C GLU A 258 -22.48 -6.95 -15.31
N GLN A 259 -21.33 -7.55 -14.98
CA GLN A 259 -21.08 -8.11 -13.65
C GLN A 259 -20.92 -7.02 -12.57
N PHE A 260 -20.55 -5.80 -12.97
CA PHE A 260 -20.35 -4.67 -12.05
C PHE A 260 -21.55 -3.74 -11.96
N THR A 261 -22.53 -3.91 -12.84
CA THR A 261 -23.80 -3.19 -12.73
C THR A 261 -24.71 -3.93 -11.76
N THR A 262 -25.07 -3.29 -10.65
CA THR A 262 -26.11 -3.80 -9.76
C THR A 262 -27.41 -4.01 -10.56
N LYS A 263 -28.01 -5.20 -10.43
CA LYS A 263 -29.40 -5.43 -10.85
C LYS A 263 -30.38 -4.81 -9.86
#